data_AF-A0A8J3IYG4-F1
#
_entry.id   AF-A0A8J3IYG4-F1
#
_cell.length_a   1.000
_cell.length_b   1.000
_cell.length_c   1.000
_cell.angle_alpha   90.00
_cell.angle_beta   90.00
_cell.angle_gamma   90.00
#
_symmetry.space_group_name_H-M   'P 1'
#
loop_
_entity.id
_entity.type
_entity.pdbx_description
1 polymer ?
#
loop_
_entity_poly.entity_id
_entity_poly.type
_entity_poly.pdbx_seq_one_letter_code
_entity_poly.pdbx_strand_id
1 'polypeptide(L)' 'MVVCKFYDKEGTSEWYVIEAEKKDNTYVFYGYVMDDTKRLGEYTLKELEARKTVQRSIFFKPCPLSFIKVFE' A
#
# COMPACT_ATOMS: atom_id res chain seq x y z
N MET A 1 -6.94 -9.13 -5.44
CA MET A 1 -7.87 -8.33 -4.61
C MET A 1 -7.01 -7.44 -3.73
N VAL A 2 -7.35 -6.17 -3.55
CA VAL A 2 -6.65 -5.32 -2.58
C VAL A 2 -7.19 -5.64 -1.19
N VAL A 3 -6.31 -5.98 -0.26
CA VAL A 3 -6.68 -6.48 1.07
C VAL A 3 -6.29 -5.54 2.22
N CYS A 4 -5.35 -4.63 1.96
CA CYS A 4 -4.90 -3.64 2.93
C CYS A 4 -4.55 -2.33 2.22
N LYS A 5 -4.68 -1.22 2.95
CA LYS A 5 -4.25 0.10 2.51
C LYS A 5 -3.38 0.74 3.59
N PHE A 6 -2.25 1.31 3.16
CA PHE A 6 -1.50 2.29 3.93
C PHE A 6 -1.61 3.67 3.25
N TYR A 7 -1.47 4.71 4.04
CA TYR A 7 -1.48 6.09 3.54
C TYR A 7 -0.52 6.91 4.40
N ASP A 8 0.08 7.91 3.80
CA ASP A 8 0.82 8.92 4.56
C ASP A 8 -0.14 10.04 5.03
N LYS A 9 0.11 10.62 6.20
CA LYS A 9 -0.74 11.67 6.80
C LYS A 9 -0.80 12.98 6.00
N GLU A 10 0.18 13.25 5.16
CA GLU A 10 0.26 14.42 4.28
C GLU A 10 -0.58 14.22 3.02
N GLY A 11 -1.04 12.99 2.74
CA GLY A 11 -1.94 12.68 1.62
C GLY A 11 -1.25 12.65 0.26
N THR A 12 0.07 12.49 0.24
CA THR A 12 0.91 12.48 -0.96
C THR A 12 1.09 11.08 -1.56
N SER A 13 0.90 10.04 -0.74
CA SER A 13 1.21 8.66 -1.10
C SER A 13 0.25 7.68 -0.44
N GLU A 14 -0.21 6.71 -1.22
CA GLU A 14 -1.04 5.60 -0.76
C GLU A 14 -0.50 4.26 -1.28
N TRP A 15 -0.53 3.23 -0.44
CA TRP A 15 -0.07 1.88 -0.78
C TRP A 15 -1.21 0.90 -0.60
N TYR A 16 -1.50 0.15 -1.66
CA TYR A 16 -2.57 -0.85 -1.69
C TYR A 16 -1.94 -2.22 -1.81
N VAL A 17 -2.13 -3.07 -0.80
CA VAL A 17 -1.56 -4.42 -0.75
C VAL A 17 -2.49 -5.38 -1.46
N ILE A 18 -1.96 -6.13 -2.42
CA ILE A 18 -2.67 -7.22 -3.09
C ILE A 18 -2.23 -8.56 -2.48
N GLU A 19 -0.93 -8.73 -2.29
CA GLU A 19 -0.32 -9.92 -1.68
C GLU A 19 0.77 -9.49 -0.69
N ALA A 20 1.01 -10.34 0.31
CA ALA A 20 2.05 -10.13 1.31
C ALA A 20 2.79 -11.45 1.55
N GLU A 21 4.10 -11.38 1.59
CA GLU A 21 4.98 -12.51 1.86
C GLU A 21 5.88 -12.15 3.05
N LYS A 22 5.99 -13.05 4.02
CA LYS A 22 6.93 -12.87 5.12
C LYS A 22 8.31 -13.34 4.67
N LYS A 23 9.30 -12.44 4.68
CA LYS A 23 10.71 -12.76 4.41
C LYS A 23 11.57 -12.36 5.60
N ASP A 24 12.31 -13.32 6.14
CA ASP A 24 13.12 -13.17 7.35
C ASP A 24 12.31 -12.51 8.50
N ASN A 25 12.63 -11.24 8.81
CA ASN A 25 12.04 -10.42 9.85
C ASN A 25 11.19 -9.26 9.33
N THR A 26 10.76 -9.31 8.07
CA THR A 26 9.89 -8.27 7.49
C THR A 26 8.80 -8.87 6.60
N TYR A 27 7.88 -8.00 6.18
CA TYR A 27 6.91 -8.34 5.13
C TYR A 27 7.31 -7.63 3.85
N VAL A 28 7.30 -8.39 2.75
CA VAL A 28 7.30 -7.85 1.40
C VAL A 28 5.84 -7.81 0.95
N PHE A 29 5.41 -6.63 0.51
CA PHE A 29 4.09 -6.40 -0.05
C PHE A 29 4.21 -6.25 -1.56
N TYR A 30 3.29 -6.89 -2.28
CA TYR A 30 3.11 -6.71 -3.71
C TYR A 30 1.77 -6.03 -3.93
N GLY A 31 1.80 -4.93 -4.68
CA GLY A 31 0.61 -4.09 -4.73
C GLY A 31 0.70 -2.90 -5.65
N TYR A 32 -0.22 -1.97 -5.45
CA TYR A 32 -0.33 -0.73 -6.20
C TYR A 32 0.09 0.45 -5.31
N VAL A 33 0.99 1.27 -5.83
CA VAL A 33 1.52 2.45 -5.16
C VAL A 33 1.01 3.67 -5.90
N MET A 34 0.26 4.51 -5.20
CA MET A 34 -0.17 5.82 -5.68
C MET A 34 0.72 6.88 -5.05
N ASP A 35 1.79 7.21 -5.75
CA ASP A 35 2.59 8.42 -5.58
C ASP A 35 2.52 9.20 -6.91
N ASP A 36 3.54 10.00 -7.23
CA ASP A 36 3.64 10.72 -8.51
C ASP A 36 3.65 9.80 -9.75
N THR A 37 3.92 8.50 -9.59
CA THR A 37 4.16 7.57 -10.71
C THR A 37 3.08 6.52 -10.91
N LYS A 38 2.14 6.34 -9.96
CA LYS A 38 1.02 5.39 -10.04
C LYS A 38 1.39 4.02 -10.63
N ARG A 39 1.99 3.14 -9.83
CA ARG A 39 2.60 1.91 -10.35
C ARG A 39 2.23 0.65 -9.58
N LEU A 40 2.26 -0.48 -10.27
CA LEU A 40 2.36 -1.79 -9.60
C LEU A 40 3.81 -2.03 -9.21
N GLY A 41 4.03 -2.60 -8.03
CA GLY A 41 5.38 -2.93 -7.58
C GLY A 41 5.42 -3.55 -6.19
N GLU A 42 6.65 -3.90 -5.80
CA GLU A 42 6.96 -4.36 -4.46
C GLU A 42 7.39 -3.20 -3.55
N TYR A 43 7.11 -3.35 -2.27
CA TYR A 43 7.57 -2.50 -1.17
C TYR A 43 7.56 -3.30 0.12
N THR A 44 8.36 -2.91 1.10
CA THR A 44 8.50 -3.64 2.37
C THR A 44 7.82 -2.91 3.52
N LEU A 45 7.43 -3.65 4.55
CA LEU A 45 6.96 -3.05 5.79
C LEU A 45 8.00 -2.10 6.40
N LYS A 46 9.29 -2.45 6.32
CA LYS A 46 10.39 -1.63 6.81
C LYS A 46 10.48 -0.28 6.09
N GLU A 47 10.26 -0.24 4.77
CA GLU A 47 10.21 1.01 4.00
C GLU A 47 9.04 1.90 4.42
N LEU A 48 7.88 1.30 4.74
CA LEU A 48 6.73 2.03 5.26
C LEU A 48 7.00 2.55 6.68
N GLU A 49 7.57 1.74 7.56
CA GLU A 49 7.90 2.13 8.94
C GLU A 49 8.99 3.21 9.02
N ALA A 50 9.91 3.24 8.06
CA ALA A 50 10.89 4.33 7.92
C ALA A 50 10.22 5.69 7.68
N ARG A 51 9.00 5.70 7.12
CA ARG A 51 8.18 6.90 6.94
C ARG A 51 7.29 7.10 8.17
N LYS A 52 7.72 7.96 9.09
CA LYS A 52 7.02 8.24 10.38
C LYS A 52 5.55 8.68 10.23
N THR A 53 5.15 9.14 9.05
CA THR A 53 3.80 9.61 8.74
C THR A 53 2.88 8.52 8.18
N VAL A 54 3.40 7.35 7.81
CA VAL A 54 2.60 6.28 7.21
C VAL A 54 1.78 5.55 8.27
N GLN A 55 0.51 5.33 7.96
CA GLN A 55 -0.45 4.62 8.80
C GLN A 55 -1.19 3.55 8.01
N ARG A 56 -1.55 2.46 8.69
CA ARG A 56 -2.49 1.48 8.16
C ARG A 56 -3.92 2.00 8.29
N SER A 57 -4.69 1.92 7.21
CA SER A 57 -6.13 2.20 7.26
C SER A 57 -6.89 1.05 7.90
N ILE A 58 -7.43 1.26 9.11
CA ILE A 58 -8.21 0.25 9.84
C ILE A 58 -9.63 0.07 9.30
N PHE A 59 -10.14 1.05 8.54
CA PHE A 59 -11.49 1.04 7.96
C PHE A 59 -11.50 0.57 6.50
N PHE A 60 -10.34 0.29 5.92
CA PHE A 60 -10.25 -0.18 4.55
C PHE A 60 -10.92 -1.56 4.42
N LYS A 61 -11.86 -1.66 3.48
CA LYS A 61 -12.52 -2.91 3.13
C LYS A 61 -11.87 -3.49 1.87
N PRO A 62 -11.54 -4.80 1.86
CA PRO A 62 -11.00 -5.42 0.67
C PRO A 62 -11.86 -5.21 -0.57
N CYS A 63 -11.24 -4.91 -1.70
CA CYS A 63 -11.95 -4.62 -2.95
C CYS A 63 -11.12 -4.98 -4.19
N PRO A 64 -11.72 -5.07 -5.38
CA PRO A 64 -10.98 -5.22 -6.63
C PRO A 64 -10.05 -4.01 -6.87
N LEU A 65 -8.86 -4.24 -7.44
CA LEU A 65 -7.95 -3.14 -7.79
C LEU A 65 -8.59 -2.12 -8.75
N SER A 66 -9.51 -2.57 -9.60
CA SER A 66 -10.27 -1.69 -10.49
C SER A 66 -11.09 -0.63 -9.75
N PHE A 67 -11.46 -0.82 -8.48
CA PHE A 67 -12.20 0.17 -7.69
C PHE A 67 -11.28 1.26 -7.12
N ILE A 68 -9.96 1.02 -7.08
CA ILE A 68 -8.96 2.00 -6.68
C ILE A 68 -8.52 2.84 -7.89
N LYS A 69 -8.36 2.19 -9.05
CA LYS A 69 -7.92 2.82 -10.31
C LYS A 69 -8.96 3.73 -10.99
N VAL A 70 -10.11 4.01 -10.37
CA VAL A 70 -11.21 4.76 -11.01
C VAL A 70 -10.93 6.26 -11.15
N PHE A 71 -9.84 6.78 -10.57
CA PHE A 71 -9.46 8.20 -10.68
C PHE A 71 -8.33 8.43 -11.71
N GLU A 72 -8.54 7.93 -12.94
CA GLU A 72 -7.82 8.38 -14.14
C GLU A 72 -8.79 8.95 -15.16
#